data_AF-A0A0D0A2B5-F1
#
_entry.id   AF-A0A0D0A2B5-F1
#
_cell.length_a   1.000
_cell.length_b   1.000
_cell.length_c   1.000
_cell.angle_alpha   90.00
_cell.angle_beta   90.00
_cell.angle_gamma   90.00
#
_symmetry.space_group_name_H-M   'P 1'
#
loop_
_entity.id
_entity.type
_entity.pdbx_description
1 polymer ?
#
loop_
_entity_poly.entity_id
_entity_poly.type
_entity_poly.pdbx_seq_one_letter_code
_entity_poly.pdbx_strand_id
1 'polypeptide(L)'
;MLTEVESRYSQTKLELYGLFRALQVVRIYLFGITNLTVEVDAKYIKGMINNPDLQPNATINRWIASILLFSFKLVHVPVSKHTGSDSLSRRPAASEDPPDDDDHKDWLDHSYSFSITILND
;
A
#
# COMPACT_ATOMS: atom_id res chain seq x y z
N MET A 1 8.33 4.91 -7.93
CA MET A 1 8.20 4.90 -9.41
C MET A 1 8.08 3.44 -9.84
N LEU A 2 7.28 3.08 -10.86
CA LEU A 2 7.07 1.67 -11.18
C LEU A 2 8.29 1.05 -11.88
N THR A 3 8.78 -0.08 -11.37
CA THR A 3 9.83 -0.90 -12.01
C THR A 3 9.28 -1.68 -13.22
N GLU A 4 10.16 -2.26 -14.05
CA GLU A 4 9.74 -3.09 -15.20
C GLU A 4 8.91 -4.32 -14.77
N VAL A 5 9.14 -4.81 -13.55
CA VAL A 5 8.35 -5.91 -12.97
C VAL A 5 6.98 -5.42 -12.53
N GLU A 6 6.92 -4.21 -11.95
CA GLU A 6 5.68 -3.61 -11.45
C GLU A 6 4.77 -3.11 -12.56
N SER A 7 5.33 -2.67 -13.70
CA SER A 7 4.54 -2.24 -14.85
C SER A 7 3.67 -3.36 -15.46
N ARG A 8 3.99 -4.62 -15.16
CA ARG A 8 3.24 -5.81 -15.60
C ARG A 8 2.12 -6.21 -14.63
N TYR A 9 1.94 -5.48 -13.53
CA TYR A 9 0.90 -5.79 -12.56
C TYR A 9 -0.49 -5.49 -13.12
N SER A 10 -1.47 -6.30 -12.70
CA SER A 10 -2.87 -5.98 -12.96
C SER A 10 -3.25 -4.66 -12.28
N GLN A 11 -4.26 -3.96 -12.82
CA GLN A 11 -4.76 -2.70 -12.26
C GLN A 11 -4.99 -2.79 -10.74
N THR A 12 -5.68 -3.85 -10.28
CA THR A 12 -5.93 -4.06 -8.84
C THR A 12 -4.64 -4.21 -8.03
N LYS A 13 -3.62 -4.87 -8.59
CA LYS A 13 -2.33 -5.05 -7.92
C LYS A 13 -1.52 -3.75 -7.90
N LEU A 14 -1.56 -2.96 -8.97
CA LEU A 14 -0.97 -1.63 -9.02
C LEU A 14 -1.58 -0.70 -7.97
N GLU A 15 -2.90 -0.75 -7.81
CA GLU A 15 -3.59 0.08 -6.83
C GLU A 15 -3.31 -0.33 -5.39
N LEU A 16 -3.28 -1.63 -5.10
CA LEU A 16 -2.85 -2.12 -3.78
C LEU A 16 -1.41 -1.71 -3.49
N TYR A 17 -0.53 -1.82 -4.48
CA TYR A 17 0.87 -1.43 -4.34
C TYR A 17 1.01 0.09 -4.14
N GLY A 18 0.27 0.90 -4.90
CA GLY A 18 0.21 2.35 -4.73
C GLY A 18 -0.26 2.76 -3.34
N LEU A 19 -1.29 2.10 -2.81
CA LEU A 19 -1.76 2.31 -1.44
C LEU A 19 -0.67 1.96 -0.41
N PHE A 20 -0.05 0.79 -0.55
CA PHE A 20 1.06 0.38 0.31
C PHE A 20 2.18 1.43 0.32
N ARG A 21 2.64 1.87 -0.86
CA ARG A 21 3.71 2.87 -0.99
C ARG A 21 3.29 4.21 -0.38
N ALA A 22 2.08 4.68 -0.66
CA ALA A 22 1.58 5.94 -0.12
C ALA A 22 1.60 5.94 1.42
N LEU A 23 1.05 4.90 2.05
CA LEU A 23 1.04 4.76 3.51
C LEU A 23 2.44 4.65 4.10
N GLN A 24 3.36 3.95 3.43
CA GLN A 24 4.75 3.87 3.87
C GLN A 24 5.47 5.22 3.84
N VAL A 25 5.27 6.03 2.79
CA VAL A 25 5.88 7.36 2.67
C VAL A 25 5.41 8.29 3.80
N VAL A 26 4.12 8.24 4.14
CA VAL A 26 3.56 9.11 5.19
C VAL A 26 3.50 8.46 6.57
N ARG A 27 4.09 7.27 6.76
CA ARG A 27 3.92 6.42 7.96
C ARG A 27 4.09 7.17 9.29
N ILE A 28 5.14 8.00 9.38
CA ILE A 28 5.50 8.74 10.59
C ILE A 28 4.41 9.75 11.02
N TYR A 29 3.61 10.23 10.07
CA TYR A 29 2.51 11.17 10.31
C TYR A 29 1.18 10.48 10.61
N LEU A 30 1.06 9.19 10.28
CA LEU A 30 -0.18 8.43 10.44
C LEU A 30 -0.26 7.70 11.78
N PHE A 31 0.85 7.55 12.50
CA PHE A 31 0.84 6.89 13.81
C PHE A 31 -0.07 7.63 14.80
N GLY A 32 -1.01 6.89 15.40
CA GLY A 32 -1.99 7.43 16.34
C GLY A 32 -3.22 8.09 15.71
N ILE A 33 -3.29 8.21 14.39
CA ILE A 33 -4.47 8.72 13.69
C ILE A 33 -5.55 7.63 13.62
N THR A 34 -6.74 7.91 14.14
CA THR A 34 -7.87 6.97 14.17
C THR A 34 -8.97 7.29 13.17
N ASN A 35 -8.95 8.50 12.58
CA ASN A 35 -9.96 9.00 11.65
C ASN A 35 -9.42 9.20 10.22
N LEU A 36 -8.38 8.45 9.84
CA LEU A 36 -7.82 8.48 8.49
C LEU A 36 -8.85 7.94 7.48
N THR A 37 -9.08 8.68 6.39
CA THR A 37 -9.88 8.20 5.25
C THR A 37 -8.95 8.07 4.04
N VAL A 38 -8.99 6.90 3.41
CA VAL A 38 -8.22 6.60 2.21
C VAL A 38 -9.20 6.43 1.05
N GLU A 39 -9.09 7.27 0.04
CA GLU A 39 -9.90 7.20 -1.18
C GLU A 39 -9.14 6.44 -2.28
N VAL A 40 -9.78 5.44 -2.88
CA VAL A 40 -9.18 4.57 -3.91
C VAL A 40 -10.13 4.32 -5.08
N ASP A 41 -9.57 4.13 -6.27
CA ASP A 41 -10.35 3.92 -7.50
C ASP A 41 -10.71 2.45 -7.75
N ALA A 42 -10.06 1.51 -7.09
CA ALA A 42 -10.37 0.09 -7.20
C ALA A 42 -11.34 -0.34 -6.11
N LYS A 43 -12.55 -0.67 -6.54
CA LYS A 43 -13.50 -1.42 -5.72
C LYS A 43 -12.93 -2.76 -5.22
N TYR A 44 -12.02 -3.37 -5.96
CA TYR A 44 -11.50 -4.71 -5.69
C TYR A 44 -10.47 -4.78 -4.55
N ILE A 45 -9.70 -3.71 -4.29
CA ILE A 45 -8.68 -3.76 -3.22
C ILE A 45 -9.31 -3.92 -1.84
N LYS A 46 -10.54 -3.42 -1.65
CA LYS A 46 -11.32 -3.65 -0.42
C LYS A 46 -11.55 -5.14 -0.17
N GLY A 47 -11.85 -5.90 -1.23
CA GLY A 47 -12.02 -7.35 -1.14
C GLY A 47 -10.72 -8.07 -0.77
N MET A 48 -9.59 -7.61 -1.33
CA MET A 48 -8.26 -8.16 -1.03
C MET A 48 -7.84 -7.92 0.42
N ILE A 49 -8.01 -6.69 0.91
CA ILE A 49 -7.65 -6.32 2.29
C ILE A 49 -8.51 -7.07 3.30
N ASN A 50 -9.80 -7.26 3.02
CA ASN A 50 -10.72 -7.95 3.92
C ASN A 50 -10.56 -9.48 3.91
N ASN A 51 -9.91 -10.06 2.90
CA ASN A 51 -9.77 -11.51 2.75
C ASN A 51 -8.33 -11.86 2.31
N PRO A 52 -7.31 -11.56 3.14
CA PRO A 52 -5.91 -11.77 2.77
C PRO A 52 -5.59 -13.24 2.45
N ASP A 53 -6.27 -14.19 3.09
CA ASP A 53 -6.03 -15.64 2.93
C ASP A 53 -6.45 -16.19 1.56
N LEU A 54 -7.24 -15.44 0.78
CA LEU A 54 -7.68 -15.86 -0.56
C LEU A 54 -6.58 -15.73 -1.61
N GLN A 55 -5.46 -15.06 -1.30
CA GLN A 55 -4.39 -14.84 -2.27
C GLN A 55 -3.13 -15.65 -1.94
N PRO A 56 -2.75 -16.62 -2.79
CA PRO A 56 -1.53 -17.40 -2.60
C PRO A 56 -0.29 -16.63 -3.07
N ASN A 57 -0.09 -15.39 -2.61
CA ASN A 57 1.07 -14.56 -2.99
C ASN A 57 1.66 -13.85 -1.77
N ALA A 58 2.84 -14.32 -1.34
CA ALA A 58 3.55 -13.80 -0.17
C ALA A 58 3.83 -12.29 -0.24
N THR A 59 4.14 -11.75 -1.42
CA THR A 59 4.39 -10.31 -1.60
C THR A 59 3.11 -9.48 -1.38
N ILE A 60 1.99 -9.94 -1.92
CA ILE A 60 0.69 -9.27 -1.75
C ILE A 60 0.27 -9.32 -0.27
N ASN A 61 0.44 -10.48 0.39
CA ASN A 61 0.10 -10.64 1.79
C ASN A 61 0.96 -9.74 2.68
N ARG A 62 2.25 -9.57 2.36
CA ARG A 62 3.11 -8.60 3.06
C ARG A 62 2.58 -7.17 2.90
N TRP A 63 2.20 -6.75 1.70
CA TRP A 63 1.62 -5.42 1.49
C TRP A 63 0.32 -5.22 2.24
N ILE A 64 -0.60 -6.19 2.19
CA ILE A 64 -1.87 -6.12 2.92
C ILE A 64 -1.61 -5.98 4.41
N ALA A 65 -0.75 -6.83 4.97
CA ALA A 65 -0.50 -6.81 6.40
C ALA A 65 0.24 -5.51 6.83
N SER A 66 1.07 -4.93 5.95
CA SER A 66 1.63 -3.57 6.15
C SER A 66 0.57 -2.48 6.19
N ILE A 67 -0.42 -2.55 5.28
CA ILE A 67 -1.53 -1.61 5.19
C ILE A 67 -2.38 -1.69 6.46
N LEU A 68 -2.60 -2.92 6.97
CA LEU A 68 -3.40 -3.19 8.16
C LEU A 68 -2.76 -2.71 9.48
N LEU A 69 -1.50 -2.26 9.48
CA LEU A 69 -0.89 -1.60 10.64
C LEU A 69 -1.47 -0.21 10.90
N PHE A 70 -2.19 0.38 9.94
CA PHE A 70 -2.81 1.70 10.07
C PHE A 70 -4.32 1.58 10.34
N SER A 71 -4.86 2.48 11.16
CA SER A 71 -6.30 2.63 11.36
C SER A 71 -6.87 3.58 10.31
N PHE A 72 -7.71 3.07 9.39
CA PHE A 72 -8.32 3.90 8.35
C PHE A 72 -9.67 3.38 7.87
N LYS A 73 -10.45 4.29 7.28
CA LYS A 73 -11.64 3.99 6.49
C LYS A 73 -11.29 4.00 5.00
N LEU A 74 -11.48 2.86 4.33
CA LEU A 74 -11.32 2.77 2.88
C LEU A 74 -12.61 3.17 2.16
N VAL A 75 -12.54 4.20 1.33
CA VAL A 75 -13.65 4.72 0.52
C VAL A 75 -13.33 4.53 -0.95
N HIS A 76 -14.23 3.95 -1.71
CA HIS A 76 -14.08 3.86 -3.16
C HIS A 76 -14.63 5.13 -3.82
N VAL A 77 -13.83 5.76 -4.68
CA VAL A 77 -14.21 6.93 -5.46
C VAL A 77 -14.07 6.59 -6.95
N PRO A 78 -15.06 6.90 -7.81
CA PRO A 78 -14.97 6.61 -9.24
C PRO A 78 -13.84 7.40 -9.95
N VAL A 79 -13.19 6.77 -10.93
CA VAL A 79 -12.17 7.32 -11.84
C VAL A 79 -12.44 8.75 -12.31
N SER A 80 -13.70 9.08 -12.62
CA SER A 80 -14.09 10.41 -13.12
C SER A 80 -13.85 11.55 -12.11
N LYS A 81 -13.66 11.23 -10.83
CA LYS A 81 -13.28 12.17 -9.77
C LYS A 81 -11.81 12.05 -9.35
N HIS A 82 -11.06 11.13 -9.96
CA HIS A 82 -9.72 10.72 -9.52
C HIS A 82 -8.60 11.03 -10.53
N THR A 83 -8.90 11.82 -11.58
CA THR A 83 -8.02 12.11 -12.72
C THR A 83 -6.66 12.70 -12.31
N GLY A 84 -6.60 13.49 -11.22
CA GLY A 84 -5.36 14.06 -10.72
C GLY A 84 -4.39 13.02 -10.11
N SER A 85 -4.92 12.05 -9.35
CA SER A 85 -4.11 11.01 -8.70
C SER A 85 -3.60 9.96 -9.69
N ASP A 86 -4.44 9.58 -10.65
CA ASP A 86 -4.08 8.55 -11.65
C ASP A 86 -2.96 9.00 -12.59
N SER A 87 -2.90 10.31 -12.87
CA SER A 87 -1.84 10.91 -13.70
C SER A 87 -0.47 10.87 -13.01
N LEU A 88 -0.43 10.96 -11.67
CA LEU A 88 0.81 10.96 -10.90
C LEU A 88 1.39 9.56 -10.70
N SER A 89 0.54 8.54 -10.53
CA SER A 89 0.99 7.15 -10.32
C SER A 89 1.55 6.49 -11.58
N ARG A 90 1.13 6.95 -12.76
CA ARG A 90 1.50 6.38 -14.07
C ARG A 90 2.63 7.11 -14.79
N ARG A 91 3.21 8.15 -14.18
CA ARG A 91 4.35 8.84 -14.78
C ARG A 91 5.55 7.86 -14.90
N PRO A 92 6.19 7.76 -16.08
CA PRO A 92 7.42 7.01 -16.22
C PRO A 92 8.54 7.62 -15.36
N ALA A 93 9.45 6.78 -14.86
CA ALA A 93 10.72 6.77 -15.58
C ALA A 93 11.60 8.00 -15.63
N ALA A 94 11.68 8.94 -14.68
CA ALA A 94 12.62 10.06 -14.86
C ALA A 94 14.02 9.73 -14.31
N SER A 95 15.06 10.16 -15.01
CA SER A 95 16.45 9.98 -14.57
C SER A 95 16.79 10.70 -13.25
N GLU A 96 15.92 11.64 -12.85
CA GLU A 96 16.03 12.44 -11.63
C GLU A 96 15.30 11.81 -10.44
N ASP A 97 14.53 10.74 -10.67
CA ASP A 97 13.77 10.10 -9.59
C ASP A 97 14.74 9.39 -8.62
N PRO A 98 14.54 9.52 -7.30
CA PRO A 98 15.40 8.87 -6.33
C PRO A 98 15.35 7.35 -6.47
N PRO A 99 16.46 6.65 -6.18
CA PRO A 99 16.49 5.19 -6.21
C PRO A 99 15.42 4.62 -5.28
N ASP A 100 14.83 3.50 -5.68
CA ASP A 100 13.75 2.89 -4.90
C ASP A 100 14.32 2.39 -3.57
N ASP A 101 13.88 3.00 -2.47
CA ASP A 101 14.38 2.71 -1.14
C ASP A 101 13.79 1.38 -0.63
N ASP A 102 14.64 0.37 -0.39
CA ASP A 102 14.22 -0.94 0.15
C ASP A 102 13.97 -0.87 1.68
N ASP A 103 14.18 0.28 2.32
CA ASP A 103 13.90 0.55 3.75
C ASP A 103 12.45 0.21 4.16
N HIS A 104 11.55 0.13 3.19
CA HIS A 104 10.18 -0.34 3.40
C HIS A 104 10.10 -1.78 3.90
N LYS A 105 11.03 -2.67 3.54
CA LYS A 105 11.02 -4.07 4.00
C LYS A 105 11.62 -4.23 5.38
N ASP A 106 12.74 -3.55 5.65
CA ASP A 106 13.43 -3.61 6.94
C ASP A 106 12.52 -3.13 8.08
N TRP A 107 11.74 -2.07 7.84
CA TRP A 107 10.75 -1.59 8.81
C TRP A 107 9.66 -2.63 9.10
N LEU A 108 9.18 -3.34 8.07
CA LEU A 108 8.14 -4.34 8.25
C LEU A 108 8.61 -5.47 9.15
N ASP A 109 9.77 -6.04 8.85
CA ASP A 109 10.34 -7.13 9.62
C ASP A 109 10.53 -6.72 11.10
N HIS A 110 10.93 -5.47 11.35
CA HIS A 110 11.02 -4.92 12.70
C HIS A 110 9.63 -4.79 13.38
N SER A 111 8.63 -4.27 12.67
CA SER A 111 7.28 -4.07 13.20
C SER A 111 6.54 -5.37 13.49
N TYR A 112 6.73 -6.42 12.67
CA TYR A 112 6.19 -7.76 12.91
C TYR A 112 6.84 -8.41 14.12
N SER A 113 8.17 -8.32 14.25
CA SER A 113 8.87 -8.81 15.44
C SER A 113 8.27 -8.20 16.71
N PHE A 114 8.05 -6.88 16.72
CA PHE A 114 7.46 -6.20 17.87
C PHE A 114 6.03 -6.67 18.17
N SER A 115 5.18 -6.78 17.13
CA SER A 115 3.78 -7.21 17.28
C SER A 115 3.65 -8.64 17.81
N ILE A 116 4.54 -9.55 17.36
CA ILE A 116 4.60 -10.93 17.86
C ILE A 116 5.07 -10.98 19.31
N THR A 117 6.04 -10.15 19.71
CA THR A 117 6.48 -10.06 21.11
C THR A 117 5.35 -9.62 22.04
N ILE A 118 4.54 -8.63 21.64
CA ILE A 118 3.43 -8.11 22.45
C ILE A 118 2.25 -9.10 22.56
N LEU A 119 2.05 -9.98 21.57
CA LEU A 119 0.98 -10.99 21.59
C LEU A 119 1.34 -12.27 22.35
N ASN A 120 2.62 -12.47 22.68
CA ASN A 120 3.14 -13.66 23.37
C ASN A 120 3.52 -13.41 24.84
N ASP A 121 3.26 -12.20 25.37
CA ASP A 121 3.30 -11.85 26.80
C ASP A 121 1.87 -11.79 27.38
#